data_AF-A0A929L6B8-F1
#
_entry.id   AF-A0A929L6B8-F1
#
_cell.length_a   1.000
_cell.length_b   1.000
_cell.length_c   1.000
_cell.angle_alpha   90.00
_cell.angle_beta   90.00
_cell.angle_gamma   90.00
#
_symmetry.space_group_name_H-M   'P 1'
#
loop_
_entity.id
_entity.type
_entity.pdbx_description
1 polymer ?
#
loop_
_entity_poly.entity_id
_entity_poly.type
_entity_poly.pdbx_seq_one_letter_code
_entity_poly.pdbx_strand_id
1 'polypeptide(L)'
;MKKRMFEFHCPNCQHSFFMARDTYLIKDEKSLEYKRLKEQVYFRHQCQNCKVIFDLEYPLIYRDPKQQYNLILAQKAPKDLEGNWVVTRTIRQFLNAFSILDLGLDLHEVLPILLSIRSQKGEKTKLIDYDPDKCVLWFESEGFPFGVGYSKGNFSSNR
;
A
#
# COMPACT_ATOMS: atom_id res chain seq x y z
N MET A 1 -10.00 -18.14 -2.88
CA MET A 1 -9.04 -17.45 -1.98
C MET A 1 -8.16 -18.49 -1.31
N LYS A 2 -6.83 -18.36 -1.37
CA LYS A 2 -5.92 -19.26 -0.64
C LYS A 2 -5.56 -18.60 0.69
N LYS A 3 -6.32 -18.90 1.74
CA LYS A 3 -5.93 -18.54 3.11
C LYS A 3 -4.76 -19.42 3.53
N ARG A 4 -3.78 -18.82 4.21
CA ARG A 4 -2.67 -19.55 4.82
C ARG A 4 -2.60 -19.24 6.30
N MET A 5 -2.29 -20.25 7.09
CA MET A 5 -2.01 -20.06 8.51
C MET A 5 -0.58 -19.56 8.65
N PHE A 6 -0.40 -18.51 9.42
CA PHE A 6 0.91 -17.97 9.76
C PHE A 6 1.07 -17.97 11.26
N GLU A 7 2.27 -18.33 11.72
CA GLU A 7 2.69 -18.12 13.09
C GLU A 7 3.34 -16.74 13.19
N PHE A 8 2.96 -15.98 14.21
CA PHE A 8 3.53 -14.67 14.50
C PHE A 8 3.90 -14.58 15.97
N HIS A 9 4.82 -13.66 16.26
CA HIS A 9 5.28 -13.36 17.60
C HIS A 9 5.10 -11.86 17.87
N CYS A 10 4.57 -11.52 19.03
CA CYS A 10 4.53 -10.12 19.45
C CYS A 10 5.96 -9.60 19.67
N PRO A 11 6.38 -8.51 19.00
CA PRO A 11 7.74 -8.00 19.13
C PRO A 11 8.05 -7.46 20.53
N ASN A 12 7.02 -7.15 21.32
CA ASN A 12 7.17 -6.59 22.67
C ASN A 12 7.22 -7.67 23.77
N CYS A 13 6.32 -8.65 23.75
CA CYS A 13 6.20 -9.65 24.84
C CYS A 13 6.40 -11.10 24.38
N GLN A 14 6.78 -11.32 23.13
CA GLN A 14 7.05 -12.64 22.53
C GLN A 14 5.88 -13.64 22.56
N HIS A 15 4.67 -13.19 22.88
CA HIS A 15 3.48 -14.03 22.81
C HIS A 15 3.26 -14.51 21.36
N SER A 16 3.21 -15.83 21.19
CA SER A 16 2.98 -16.48 19.90
C SER A 16 1.48 -16.65 19.64
N PHE A 17 1.09 -16.53 18.38
CA PHE A 17 -0.28 -16.77 17.94
C PHE A 17 -0.31 -17.17 16.47
N PHE A 18 -1.36 -17.89 16.09
CA PHE A 18 -1.61 -18.33 14.73
C PHE A 18 -2.76 -17.54 14.12
N MET A 19 -2.60 -17.12 12.86
CA MET A 19 -3.65 -16.39 12.17
C MET A 19 -3.74 -16.77 10.71
N ALA A 20 -4.97 -17.06 10.27
CA ALA A 20 -5.28 -17.22 8.87
C ALA A 20 -5.26 -15.85 8.19
N ARG A 21 -4.46 -15.72 7.12
CA ARG A 21 -4.39 -14.51 6.30
C ARG A 21 -4.66 -14.82 4.85
N ASP A 22 -5.40 -13.92 4.22
CA ASP A 22 -5.54 -13.88 2.78
C ASP A 22 -4.23 -13.37 2.17
N THR A 23 -3.63 -14.18 1.32
CA THR A 23 -2.37 -13.83 0.62
C THR A 23 -2.63 -13.34 -0.81
N TYR A 24 -3.91 -13.22 -1.19
CA TYR A 24 -4.34 -12.80 -2.50
C TYR A 24 -5.64 -12.01 -2.38
N LEU A 25 -5.59 -10.73 -2.76
CA LEU A 25 -6.70 -9.81 -2.78
C LEU A 25 -6.93 -9.33 -4.20
N ILE A 26 -8.21 -9.28 -4.60
CA ILE A 26 -8.65 -8.60 -5.81
C ILE A 26 -9.28 -7.29 -5.35
N LYS A 27 -8.97 -6.19 -6.03
CA LYS A 27 -9.57 -4.89 -5.75
C LYS A 27 -11.09 -5.00 -5.78
N ASP A 28 -11.69 -4.67 -4.66
CA ASP A 28 -13.11 -4.44 -4.48
C ASP A 28 -13.27 -3.24 -3.56
N GLU A 29 -13.69 -2.11 -4.11
CA GLU A 29 -13.82 -0.83 -3.39
C GLU A 29 -14.82 -0.91 -2.21
N LYS A 30 -15.72 -1.89 -2.22
CA LYS A 30 -16.69 -2.10 -1.14
C LYS A 30 -16.16 -2.99 -0.02
N SER A 31 -15.10 -3.75 -0.28
CA SER A 31 -14.53 -4.70 0.68
C SER A 31 -13.91 -4.02 1.91
N LEU A 32 -13.92 -4.73 3.03
CA LEU A 32 -13.30 -4.25 4.26
C LEU A 32 -11.77 -4.17 4.13
N GLU A 33 -11.19 -5.11 3.39
CA GLU A 33 -9.77 -5.21 3.09
C GLU A 33 -9.28 -3.97 2.34
N TYR A 34 -10.01 -3.55 1.30
CA TYR A 34 -9.70 -2.32 0.56
C TYR A 34 -9.75 -1.08 1.46
N LYS A 35 -10.80 -0.92 2.26
CA LYS A 35 -10.93 0.21 3.21
C LYS A 35 -9.74 0.26 4.18
N ARG A 36 -9.37 -0.90 4.75
CA ARG A 36 -8.21 -1.01 5.65
C ARG A 36 -6.88 -0.72 4.95
N LEU A 37 -6.74 -1.04 3.66
CA LEU A 37 -5.56 -0.66 2.87
C LEU A 37 -5.50 0.85 2.64
N LYS A 38 -6.61 1.49 2.27
CA LYS A 38 -6.72 2.96 2.13
C LYS A 38 -6.39 3.69 3.42
N GLU A 39 -6.88 3.18 4.54
CA GLU A 39 -6.62 3.74 5.86
C GLU A 39 -5.20 3.45 6.39
N GLN A 40 -4.45 2.57 5.72
CA GLN A 40 -3.12 2.08 6.12
C GLN A 40 -3.11 1.33 7.46
N VAL A 41 -4.17 0.54 7.71
CA VAL A 41 -4.35 -0.27 8.93
C VAL A 41 -4.48 -1.76 8.65
N TYR A 42 -4.46 -2.19 7.38
CA TYR A 42 -4.65 -3.59 6.97
C TYR A 42 -3.69 -4.58 7.66
N PHE A 43 -2.44 -4.19 7.83
CA PHE A 43 -1.40 -5.03 8.45
C PHE A 43 -1.32 -4.88 9.97
N ARG A 44 -2.05 -3.95 10.57
CA ARG A 44 -1.96 -3.68 12.01
C ARG A 44 -2.60 -4.79 12.82
N HIS A 45 -1.94 -5.15 13.90
CA HIS A 45 -2.41 -6.10 14.88
C HIS A 45 -2.18 -5.59 16.29
N GLN A 46 -3.14 -5.84 17.19
CA GLN A 46 -3.00 -5.56 18.60
C GLN A 46 -2.75 -6.87 19.35
N CYS A 47 -1.62 -6.96 20.06
CA CYS A 47 -1.30 -8.12 20.88
C CYS A 47 -2.36 -8.34 21.95
N GLN A 48 -2.87 -9.56 22.09
CA GLN A 48 -3.87 -9.87 23.12
C GLN A 48 -3.29 -9.88 24.54
N ASN A 49 -1.99 -10.15 24.69
CA ASN A 49 -1.31 -10.19 25.98
C ASN A 49 -0.90 -8.78 26.47
N CYS A 50 -0.03 -8.08 25.74
CA CYS A 50 0.52 -6.78 26.18
C CYS A 50 -0.15 -5.55 25.56
N LYS A 51 -1.19 -5.73 24.73
CA LYS A 51 -1.97 -4.66 24.08
C LYS A 51 -1.22 -3.72 23.14
N VAL A 52 0.08 -3.94 22.92
CA VAL A 52 0.90 -3.20 21.93
C VAL A 52 0.38 -3.46 20.52
N ILE A 53 0.32 -2.40 19.72
CA ILE A 53 -0.03 -2.44 18.29
C ILE A 53 1.26 -2.52 17.46
N PHE A 54 1.29 -3.43 16.49
CA PHE A 54 2.42 -3.62 15.58
C PHE A 54 1.93 -4.13 14.23
N ASP A 55 2.78 -4.02 13.21
CA ASP A 55 2.49 -4.50 11.86
C ASP A 55 2.88 -5.98 11.70
N LEU A 56 2.02 -6.74 11.02
CA LEU A 56 2.28 -8.13 10.65
C LEU A 56 2.70 -8.21 9.19
N GLU A 57 3.97 -8.51 8.95
CA GLU A 57 4.49 -8.71 7.61
C GLU A 57 4.29 -10.16 7.16
N TYR A 58 3.56 -10.34 6.07
CA TYR A 58 3.34 -11.62 5.41
C TYR A 58 3.17 -11.43 3.90
N PRO A 59 3.42 -12.46 3.08
CA PRO A 59 3.28 -12.36 1.64
C PRO A 59 1.85 -12.01 1.23
N LEU A 60 1.71 -10.99 0.37
CA LEU A 60 0.42 -10.52 -0.13
C LEU A 60 0.53 -10.17 -1.61
N ILE A 61 -0.45 -10.61 -2.40
CA ILE A 61 -0.65 -10.14 -3.76
C ILE A 61 -1.96 -9.37 -3.79
N TYR A 62 -1.93 -8.12 -4.25
CA TYR A 62 -3.08 -7.29 -4.51
C TYR A 62 -3.21 -7.06 -6.01
N ARG A 63 -4.35 -7.42 -6.60
CA ARG A 63 -4.61 -7.27 -8.03
C ARG A 63 -5.67 -6.21 -8.26
N ASP A 64 -5.38 -5.25 -9.14
CA ASP A 64 -6.40 -4.36 -9.71
C ASP A 64 -6.72 -4.83 -11.15
N PRO A 65 -7.86 -5.50 -11.40
CA PRO A 65 -8.21 -5.95 -12.74
C PRO A 65 -8.45 -4.82 -13.74
N LYS A 66 -8.92 -3.65 -13.27
CA LYS A 66 -9.22 -2.51 -14.15
C LYS A 66 -7.94 -1.86 -14.66
N GLN A 67 -6.97 -1.68 -13.77
CA GLN A 67 -5.67 -1.08 -14.11
C GLN A 67 -4.60 -2.09 -14.53
N GLN A 68 -4.92 -3.39 -14.52
CA GLN A 68 -4.05 -4.49 -14.97
C GLN A 68 -2.67 -4.57 -14.28
N TYR A 69 -2.57 -4.16 -13.01
CA TYR A 69 -1.36 -4.32 -12.21
C TYR A 69 -1.54 -5.31 -11.05
N ASN A 70 -0.45 -5.96 -10.68
CA ASN A 70 -0.31 -6.77 -9.47
C ASN A 70 0.70 -6.10 -8.54
N LEU A 71 0.26 -5.70 -7.35
CA LEU A 71 1.15 -5.20 -6.30
C LEU A 71 1.46 -6.35 -5.33
N ILE A 72 2.74 -6.61 -5.12
CA ILE A 72 3.20 -7.80 -4.41
C ILE A 72 4.05 -7.35 -3.21
N LEU A 73 3.69 -7.80 -2.01
CA LEU A 73 4.53 -7.78 -0.82
C LEU A 73 5.18 -9.14 -0.68
N ALA A 74 6.48 -9.23 -0.99
CA ALA A 74 7.24 -10.47 -0.86
C ALA A 74 8.75 -10.19 -0.84
N GLN A 75 9.50 -11.04 -0.14
CA GLN A 75 10.96 -10.96 -0.13
C GLN A 75 11.60 -11.35 -1.47
N LYS A 76 10.91 -12.17 -2.26
CA LYS A 76 11.32 -12.59 -3.60
C LYS A 76 10.18 -12.37 -4.58
N ALA A 77 10.52 -11.90 -5.78
CA ALA A 77 9.56 -11.81 -6.88
C ALA A 77 9.03 -13.22 -7.20
N PRO A 78 7.70 -13.39 -7.37
CA PRO A 78 7.13 -14.64 -7.87
C PRO A 78 7.63 -14.92 -9.29
N LYS A 79 7.93 -16.18 -9.60
CA LYS A 79 8.50 -16.56 -10.91
C LYS A 79 7.46 -16.62 -12.04
N ASP A 80 6.18 -16.83 -11.71
CA ASP A 80 5.14 -17.20 -12.67
C ASP A 80 3.93 -16.24 -12.63
N LEU A 81 4.18 -14.93 -12.50
CA LEU A 81 3.12 -13.93 -12.43
C LEU A 81 3.00 -13.18 -13.76
N GLU A 82 1.88 -13.36 -14.45
CA GLU A 82 1.56 -12.67 -15.71
C GLU A 82 1.10 -11.22 -15.47
N GLY A 83 1.36 -10.36 -16.45
CA GLY A 83 0.96 -8.95 -16.46
C GLY A 83 1.98 -8.01 -15.81
N ASN A 84 1.58 -6.75 -15.61
CA ASN A 84 2.43 -5.75 -14.96
C ASN A 84 2.46 -6.01 -13.45
N TRP A 85 3.64 -5.97 -12.84
CA TRP A 85 3.78 -6.18 -11.41
C TRP A 85 4.79 -5.24 -10.76
N VAL A 86 4.49 -4.88 -9.51
CA VAL A 86 5.36 -4.12 -8.63
C VAL A 86 5.65 -4.99 -7.41
N VAL A 87 6.93 -5.33 -7.21
CA VAL A 87 7.36 -6.10 -6.05
C VAL A 87 7.93 -5.16 -4.99
N THR A 88 7.40 -5.28 -3.78
CA THR A 88 7.78 -4.52 -2.59
C THR A 88 8.24 -5.48 -1.51
N ARG A 89 9.22 -5.06 -0.71
CA ARG A 89 9.85 -5.91 0.32
C ARG A 89 9.42 -5.57 1.74
N THR A 90 8.74 -4.45 1.93
CA THR A 90 8.26 -4.01 3.24
C THR A 90 6.83 -3.49 3.13
N ILE A 91 6.08 -3.56 4.23
CA ILE A 91 4.71 -3.00 4.30
C ILE A 91 4.68 -1.53 3.91
N ARG A 92 5.70 -0.75 4.29
CA ARG A 92 5.81 0.67 3.93
C ARG A 92 5.91 0.88 2.43
N GLN A 93 6.77 0.12 1.76
CA GLN A 93 6.90 0.18 0.30
C GLN A 93 5.59 -0.22 -0.38
N PHE A 94 4.94 -1.28 0.12
CA PHE A 94 3.64 -1.74 -0.37
C PHE A 94 2.58 -0.66 -0.26
N LEU A 95 2.40 -0.06 0.92
CA LEU A 95 1.36 0.96 1.14
C LEU A 95 1.61 2.23 0.31
N ASN A 96 2.86 2.62 0.10
CA ASN A 96 3.20 3.73 -0.79
C ASN A 96 2.78 3.44 -2.22
N ALA A 97 3.22 2.28 -2.75
CA ALA A 97 2.88 1.88 -4.11
C ALA A 97 1.36 1.71 -4.27
N PHE A 98 0.69 1.10 -3.29
CA PHE A 98 -0.77 0.99 -3.27
C PHE A 98 -1.44 2.36 -3.38
N SER A 99 -1.06 3.33 -2.53
CA SER A 99 -1.71 4.66 -2.52
C SER A 99 -1.60 5.42 -3.84
N ILE A 100 -0.53 5.18 -4.60
CA ILE A 100 -0.28 5.82 -5.89
C ILE A 100 -1.02 5.08 -7.00
N LEU A 101 -0.81 3.76 -7.10
CA LEU A 101 -1.40 2.93 -8.16
C LEU A 101 -2.92 2.89 -8.04
N ASP A 102 -3.46 2.90 -6.83
CA ASP A 102 -4.91 2.90 -6.61
C ASP A 102 -5.61 4.14 -7.23
N LEU A 103 -4.90 5.27 -7.29
CA LEU A 103 -5.35 6.52 -7.93
C LEU A 103 -5.08 6.54 -9.45
N GLY A 104 -4.50 5.48 -10.03
CA GLY A 104 -4.18 5.43 -11.46
C GLY A 104 -2.98 6.29 -11.84
N LEU A 105 -2.10 6.58 -10.88
CA LEU A 105 -0.92 7.40 -11.06
C LEU A 105 0.31 6.54 -11.36
N ASP A 106 1.28 7.14 -12.05
CA ASP A 106 2.55 6.48 -12.31
C ASP A 106 3.42 6.44 -11.05
N LEU A 107 3.89 5.23 -10.71
CA LEU A 107 4.67 5.00 -9.50
C LEU A 107 6.03 5.70 -9.54
N HIS A 108 6.69 5.75 -10.70
CA HIS A 108 8.00 6.37 -10.85
C HIS A 108 7.93 7.88 -10.75
N GLU A 109 6.85 8.49 -11.23
CA GLU A 109 6.65 9.94 -11.13
C GLU A 109 6.24 10.39 -9.72
N VAL A 110 5.29 9.69 -9.10
CA VAL A 110 4.64 10.19 -7.87
C VAL A 110 5.36 9.75 -6.59
N LEU A 111 6.07 8.62 -6.59
CA LEU A 111 6.77 8.15 -5.39
C LEU A 111 7.83 9.15 -4.88
N PRO A 112 8.70 9.75 -5.73
CA PRO A 112 9.65 10.78 -5.28
C PRO A 112 8.95 11.99 -4.65
N ILE A 113 7.81 12.41 -5.20
CA ILE A 113 7.00 13.52 -4.66
C ILE A 113 6.49 13.17 -3.27
N LEU A 114 5.87 11.99 -3.11
CA LEU A 114 5.37 11.51 -1.82
C LEU A 114 6.48 11.45 -0.76
N LEU A 115 7.67 10.94 -1.12
CA LEU A 115 8.80 10.86 -0.19
C LEU A 115 9.34 12.24 0.19
N SER A 116 9.43 13.16 -0.77
CA SER A 116 9.84 14.55 -0.51
C SER A 116 8.85 15.29 0.40
N ILE A 117 7.55 15.08 0.22
CA ILE A 117 6.53 15.68 1.08
C ILE A 117 6.62 15.11 2.50
N ARG A 118 6.83 13.79 2.65
CA ARG A 118 6.99 13.16 3.97
C ARG A 118 8.23 13.62 4.72
N SER A 119 9.33 13.90 4.04
CA SER A 119 10.52 14.44 4.71
C SER A 119 10.28 15.85 5.26
N GLN A 120 9.37 16.62 4.64
CA GLN A 120 9.02 17.98 5.07
C GLN A 120 7.87 18.04 6.08
N LYS A 121 6.85 17.20 5.91
CA LYS A 121 5.57 17.25 6.65
C LYS A 121 5.38 16.09 7.62
N GLY A 122 6.33 15.15 7.67
CA GLY A 122 6.32 13.99 8.55
C GLY A 122 5.88 12.70 7.87
N GLU A 123 6.45 11.60 8.35
CA GLU A 123 6.29 10.22 7.83
C GLU A 123 4.83 9.73 7.76
N LYS A 124 3.93 10.31 8.56
CA LYS A 124 2.51 9.95 8.59
C LYS A 124 1.69 10.59 7.45
N THR A 125 2.28 11.48 6.67
CA THR A 125 1.60 12.15 5.56
C THR A 125 1.13 11.15 4.51
N LYS A 126 -0.12 11.25 4.05
CA LYS A 126 -0.75 10.32 3.11
C LYS A 126 -1.10 11.03 1.81
N LEU A 127 -0.89 10.35 0.68
CA LEU A 127 -1.55 10.71 -0.58
C LEU A 127 -2.99 10.20 -0.50
N ILE A 128 -3.97 11.09 -0.66
CA ILE A 128 -5.39 10.77 -0.48
C ILE A 128 -6.18 10.82 -1.79
N ASP A 129 -5.81 11.70 -2.71
CA ASP A 129 -6.54 11.88 -3.97
C ASP A 129 -5.70 12.56 -5.06
N TYR A 130 -6.22 12.58 -6.30
CA TYR A 130 -5.68 13.32 -7.43
C TYR A 130 -6.82 13.98 -8.21
N ASP A 131 -6.74 15.31 -8.35
CA ASP A 131 -7.65 16.11 -9.19
C ASP A 131 -7.00 16.29 -10.58
N PRO A 132 -7.45 15.56 -11.62
CA PRO A 132 -6.87 15.64 -12.96
C PRO A 132 -7.15 16.98 -13.64
N ASP A 133 -8.30 17.60 -13.39
CA ASP A 133 -8.71 18.86 -14.01
C ASP A 133 -7.83 20.02 -13.54
N LYS A 134 -7.44 20.00 -12.25
CA LYS A 134 -6.53 21.00 -11.68
C LYS A 134 -5.07 20.57 -11.67
N CYS A 135 -4.78 19.33 -12.03
CA CYS A 135 -3.45 18.75 -11.95
C CYS A 135 -2.87 18.89 -10.52
N VAL A 136 -3.63 18.46 -9.51
CA VAL A 136 -3.26 18.57 -8.08
C VAL A 136 -3.28 17.21 -7.41
N LEU A 137 -2.17 16.83 -6.77
CA LEU A 137 -2.12 15.72 -5.82
C LEU A 137 -2.55 16.22 -4.44
N TRP A 138 -3.52 15.55 -3.84
CA TRP A 138 -4.02 15.88 -2.51
C TRP A 138 -3.37 14.98 -1.46
N PHE A 139 -2.80 15.62 -0.45
CA PHE A 139 -2.19 14.97 0.69
C PHE A 139 -2.95 15.31 1.98
N GLU A 140 -2.86 14.43 2.97
CA GLU A 140 -3.32 14.67 4.33
C GLU A 140 -2.14 14.53 5.30
N SER A 141 -1.91 15.55 6.12
CA SER A 141 -1.00 15.46 7.27
C SER A 141 -1.70 15.97 8.52
N GLU A 142 -1.62 15.20 9.61
CA GLU A 142 -2.25 15.52 10.90
C GLU A 142 -3.76 15.83 10.81
N GLY A 143 -4.45 15.22 9.84
CA GLY A 143 -5.89 15.44 9.61
C GLY A 143 -6.22 16.69 8.78
N PHE A 144 -5.22 17.41 8.29
CA PHE A 144 -5.41 18.58 7.42
C PHE A 144 -5.03 18.26 5.98
N PRO A 145 -5.95 18.44 5.01
CA PRO A 145 -5.65 18.24 3.60
C PRO A 145 -4.88 19.43 3.02
N PHE A 146 -3.97 19.17 2.09
CA PHE A 146 -3.27 20.18 1.29
C PHE A 146 -2.94 19.66 -0.11
N GLY A 147 -2.87 20.57 -1.07
CA GLY A 147 -2.62 20.25 -2.49
C GLY A 147 -1.19 20.55 -2.92
N VAL A 148 -0.65 19.73 -3.81
CA VAL A 148 0.62 19.97 -4.51
C VAL A 148 0.37 19.85 -6.01
N GLY A 149 0.81 20.85 -6.78
CA GLY A 149 0.71 20.83 -8.23
C GLY A 149 1.49 19.66 -8.82
N TYR A 150 0.89 18.94 -9.76
CA TYR A 150 1.42 17.77 -10.44
C TYR A 150 0.99 17.78 -11.90
N SER A 151 1.92 18.16 -12.78
CA SER A 151 1.76 17.99 -14.22
C SER A 151 2.26 16.60 -14.60
N LYS A 152 1.36 15.76 -15.12
CA LYS A 152 1.72 14.45 -15.67
C LYS A 152 2.73 14.66 -16.80
N GLY A 153 3.89 14.02 -16.72
CA GLY A 153 4.87 14.07 -17.79
C GLY A 153 4.27 13.43 -19.04
N ASN A 154 4.25 14.14 -20.17
CA ASN A 154 3.91 13.55 -21.46
C ASN A 154 4.99 12.53 -21.85
N PHE A 155 4.90 11.31 -21.36
CA PHE A 155 5.61 10.16 -21.93
C PHE A 155 4.60 9.31 -22.70
N SER A 156 4.49 9.64 -23.99
CA SER A 156 4.12 8.65 -25.00
C SER A 156 5.07 7.46 -24.83
N SER A 157 4.54 6.31 -24.41
CA SER A 157 5.26 5.04 -24.46
C SER A 157 5.62 4.76 -25.92
N ASN A 158 6.82 5.15 -26.33
CA ASN A 158 7.42 4.63 -27.54
C ASN A 158 7.89 3.21 -27.25
N ARG A 159 7.06 2.26 -27.69
CA ARG A 159 7.34 0.85 -28.04
C ARG A 159 7.79 -0.11 -26.94
#